data_AF-A0A356AUB1-F1
#
_entry.id   AF-A0A356AUB1-F1
#
_cell.length_a   1.000
_cell.length_b   1.000
_cell.length_c   1.000
_cell.angle_alpha   90.00
_cell.angle_beta   90.00
_cell.angle_gamma   90.00
#
_symmetry.space_group_name_H-M   'P 1'
#
loop_
_entity.id
_entity.type
_entity.pdbx_description
1 polymer ?
#
loop_
_entity_poly.entity_id
_entity_poly.type
_entity_poly.pdbx_seq_one_letter_code
_entity_poly.pdbx_strand_id
1 'polypeptide(L)' 'MLIISDTTPIISLIKIGKLDILNSMYGDIIIPVAVYNELVSNPLMKNEIETVKKSKFLKVTKV' A
#
# COMPACT_ATOMS: atom_id res chain seq x y z
N MET A 1 -15.73 1.97 0.87
CA MET A 1 -14.62 1.09 1.27
C MET A 1 -13.82 0.77 0.01
N LEU A 2 -12.57 1.25 -0.09
CA LEU A 2 -11.71 1.01 -1.24
C LEU A 2 -10.74 -0.14 -0.94
N ILE A 3 -10.66 -1.12 -1.83
CA ILE A 3 -9.72 -2.25 -1.74
C ILE A 3 -8.74 -2.11 -2.90
N ILE A 4 -7.45 -2.03 -2.60
CA ILE A 4 -6.40 -2.00 -3.63
C ILE A 4 -5.87 -3.43 -3.80
N SER A 5 -6.24 -4.08 -4.91
CA SER A 5 -5.94 -5.49 -5.18
C SER A 5 -4.68 -5.70 -6.05
N ASP A 6 -3.85 -4.67 -6.21
CA ASP A 6 -2.62 -4.70 -7.02
C ASP A 6 -1.52 -3.91 -6.29
N THR A 7 -0.27 -4.34 -6.43
CA THR A 7 0.90 -3.66 -5.85
C THR A 7 1.27 -2.40 -6.66
N THR A 8 1.05 -2.40 -7.97
CA THR A 8 1.51 -1.35 -8.90
C THR A 8 1.05 0.06 -8.53
N PRO A 9 -0.23 0.32 -8.17
CA PRO A 9 -0.68 1.65 -7.77
C PRO A 9 -0.01 2.14 -6.48
N ILE A 10 0.17 1.24 -5.51
CA ILE A 10 0.82 1.55 -4.22
C ILE A 10 2.28 1.92 -4.47
N ILE A 11 2.99 1.10 -5.23
CA ILE A 11 4.41 1.30 -5.55
C ILE A 11 4.60 2.62 -6.29
N SER A 12 3.80 2.86 -7.31
CA SER A 12 3.91 4.04 -8.17
C SER A 12 3.75 5.33 -7.36
N LEU A 13 2.76 5.36 -6.45
CA LEU A 13 2.51 6.49 -5.58
C LEU A 13 3.60 6.68 -4.52
N ILE A 14 4.15 5.60 -3.96
CA ILE A 14 5.28 5.70 -3.02
C ILE A 14 6.51 6.27 -3.73
N LYS A 15 6.83 5.78 -4.94
CA LYS A 15 8.01 6.21 -5.71
C LYS A 15 7.99 7.70 -6.04
N ILE A 16 6.81 8.29 -6.23
CA ILE A 16 6.66 9.74 -6.46
C ILE A 16 6.35 10.53 -5.18
N GLY A 17 6.32 9.89 -4.01
CA GLY A 17 6.02 10.54 -2.73
C GLY A 17 4.58 11.06 -2.61
N LYS A 18 3.62 10.43 -3.29
CA LYS A 18 2.20 10.83 -3.35
C LYS A 18 1.22 9.79 -2.79
N LEU A 19 1.68 8.94 -1.88
CA LEU A 19 0.82 7.94 -1.23
C LEU A 19 -0.30 8.60 -0.40
N ASP A 20 -0.10 9.83 0.07
CA ASP A 20 -1.08 10.64 0.79
C ASP A 20 -2.36 10.95 -0.01
N ILE A 21 -2.28 10.98 -1.35
CA ILE A 21 -3.46 11.19 -2.22
C ILE A 21 -4.53 10.13 -1.95
N LEU A 22 -4.12 8.88 -1.74
CA LEU A 22 -5.03 7.79 -1.44
C LEU A 22 -5.82 8.06 -0.15
N ASN A 23 -5.14 8.53 0.90
CA ASN A 23 -5.78 8.91 2.15
C ASN A 23 -6.71 10.12 1.95
N SER A 24 -6.29 11.13 1.19
CA SER A 24 -7.11 12.32 0.93
C SER A 24 -8.39 12.03 0.15
N MET A 25 -8.36 11.07 -0.77
CA MET A 25 -9.50 10.76 -1.64
C MET A 25 -10.45 9.72 -1.05
N TYR A 26 -9.91 8.75 -0.31
CA TYR A 26 -10.66 7.56 0.09
C TYR A 26 -10.64 7.26 1.59
N GLY A 27 -9.83 7.98 2.38
CA GLY A 27 -9.64 7.74 3.80
C GLY A 27 -8.97 6.38 4.07
N ASP A 28 -9.61 5.55 4.89
CA ASP A 28 -9.13 4.22 5.20
C ASP A 28 -9.23 3.29 3.98
N ILE A 29 -8.10 2.63 3.66
CA ILE A 29 -7.96 1.77 2.50
C ILE A 29 -7.53 0.38 2.95
N ILE A 30 -8.09 -0.63 2.29
CA ILE A 30 -7.76 -2.02 2.55
C ILE A 30 -6.76 -2.52 1.49
N ILE A 31 -5.69 -3.15 1.98
CA ILE A 31 -4.76 -3.93 1.17
C ILE A 31 -4.99 -5.42 1.49
N PRO A 32 -5.29 -6.26 0.50
CA PRO A 32 -5.32 -7.71 0.69
C PRO A 32 -3.97 -8.24 1.17
N VAL A 33 -3.98 -9.23 2.06
CA VAL A 33 -2.74 -9.91 2.52
C VAL A 33 -1.90 -10.42 1.34
N ALA A 34 -2.53 -10.89 0.26
CA ALA A 34 -1.84 -11.35 -0.94
C ALA A 34 -0.99 -10.25 -1.60
N VAL A 35 -1.55 -9.04 -1.75
CA VAL A 35 -0.88 -7.86 -2.32
C VAL A 35 0.26 -7.40 -1.40
N TYR A 36 0.03 -7.41 -0.09
CA TYR A 36 1.08 -7.11 0.88
C TYR A 36 2.25 -8.10 0.80
N ASN A 37 1.96 -9.39 0.66
CA ASN A 37 2.99 -10.42 0.52
C ASN A 37 3.79 -10.26 -0.77
N GLU A 38 3.13 -9.90 -1.87
CA GLU A 38 3.80 -9.60 -3.13
C GLU A 38 4.78 -8.42 -2.98
N LEU A 39 4.36 -7.33 -2.31
CA LEU A 39 5.23 -6.19 -1.97
C LEU A 39 6.45 -6.61 -1.15
N VAL A 40 6.26 -7.49 -0.15
CA VAL A 40 7.33 -7.93 0.76
C VAL A 40 8.27 -8.95 0.09
N SER A 41 7.79 -9.68 -0.91
CA SER A 41 8.59 -10.70 -1.61
C SER A 41 9.77 -10.13 -2.40
N ASN A 42 9.72 -8.83 -2.75
CA ASN A 42 10.76 -8.17 -3.52
C ASN A 42 11.75 -7.44 -2.58
N PRO A 43 13.00 -7.95 -2.41
CA PRO A 43 13.98 -7.37 -1.49
C PRO A 43 14.47 -5.98 -1.89
N LEU A 44 14.22 -5.53 -3.14
CA LEU A 44 14.54 -4.18 -3.61
C LEU A 44 13.55 -3.13 -3.10
N MET A 45 12.42 -3.53 -2.51
CA MET A 45 11.30 -2.65 -2.17
C MET A 45 11.22 -2.29 -0.68
N LYS A 46 12.37 -2.25 0.01
CA LYS A 46 12.41 -1.99 1.46
C LYS A 46 11.75 -0.66 1.85
N ASN A 47 11.96 0.39 1.07
CA ASN A 47 11.38 1.71 1.33
C ASN A 47 9.87 1.69 1.19
N GLU A 48 9.34 1.00 0.17
CA GLU A 48 7.92 0.85 -0.06
C GLU A 48 7.25 0.07 1.07
N ILE A 49 7.86 -1.05 1.49
CA ILE A 49 7.38 -1.86 2.61
C ILE A 49 7.33 -1.04 3.90
N GLU A 50 8.39 -0.27 4.18
CA GLU A 50 8.41 0.62 5.35
C GLU A 50 7.33 1.70 5.29
N THR A 51 7.11 2.29 4.12
CA THR A 51 6.11 3.34 3.93
C THR A 51 4.70 2.79 4.15
N VAL A 52 4.40 1.60 3.62
CA VAL A 52 3.12 0.91 3.86
C VAL A 52 2.96 0.58 5.36
N LYS A 53 4.00 0.08 6.03
CA LYS A 53 3.95 -0.21 7.48
C LYS A 53 3.77 1.03 8.36
N LYS A 54 4.37 2.17 7.98
CA LYS A 54 4.27 3.44 8.71
C LYS A 54 2.93 4.14 8.47
N SER A 55 2.23 3.81 7.38
CA SER A 55 0.96 4.43 6.99
C SER A 55 -0.18 3.94 7.88
N LYS A 56 -0.85 4.86 8.59
CA LYS A 56 -1.95 4.54 9.51
C LYS A 56 -3.28 4.22 8.81
N PHE A 57 -3.46 4.71 7.59
CA PHE A 57 -4.70 4.58 6.81
C PHE A 57 -4.74 3.32 5.94
N LEU A 58 -3.59 2.64 5.75
CA LEU A 58 -3.51 1.38 5.01
C LEU A 58 -3.70 0.21 5.96
N LYS A 59 -4.81 -0.51 5.80
CA LYS A 59 -5.18 -1.66 6.63
C LYS A 59 -4.98 -2.94 5.83
N VAL A 60 -4.08 -3.81 6.30
CA VAL A 60 -3.91 -5.13 5.70
C VAL A 60 -5.00 -6.05 6.22
N THR A 61 -5.78 -6.68 5.34
CA THR A 61 -6.89 -7.58 5.73
C THR A 61 -6.94 -8.79 4.82
N LYS A 62 -7.36 -9.93 5.39
CA LYS A 62 -7.68 -11.13 4.62
C LYS A 62 -9.09 -10.96 4.05
N VAL A 63 -9.16 -10.73 2.74
CA VAL A 63 -10.39 -10.70 1.93
C VAL A 63 -10.57 -11.99 1.17
#